data_AF-A0A7W0J5D8-F1
#
_entry.id   AF-A0A7W0J5D8-F1
#
_cell.length_a   1.000
_cell.length_b   1.000
_cell.length_c   1.000
_cell.angle_alpha   90.00
_cell.angle_beta   90.00
_cell.angle_gamma   90.00
#
_symmetry.space_group_name_H-M   'P 1'
#
loop_
_entity.id
_entity.type
_entity.pdbx_description
1 polymer ?
#
loop_
_entity_poly.entity_id
_entity_poly.type
_entity_poly.pdbx_seq_one_letter_code
_entity_poly.pdbx_strand_id
1 'polypeptide(L)'
;MNSALVVAISILVVLIAAVLLRMKSQAKRINGYFRNAVRVYVFTGDQDARIAAVAAAKVAAAVQRKSMVAYLHDMSSDLKKKSESEPEFKILADKFIEAASQLEKDISLKDWTISDIREQKEKLGQLNPEYLNALNKADPSVFARKLSHLF
;
A
#
# COMPACT_ATOMS: atom_id res chain seq x y z
N MET A 1 -37.40 20.81 -21.71
CA MET A 1 -36.55 20.50 -20.53
C MET A 1 -36.02 21.82 -20.00
N ASN A 2 -36.26 22.14 -18.72
CA ASN A 2 -35.95 23.46 -18.16
C ASN A 2 -34.42 23.70 -18.15
N SER A 3 -33.94 24.81 -18.71
CA SER A 3 -32.50 25.09 -18.83
C SER A 3 -31.77 25.04 -17.49
N ALA A 4 -32.45 25.42 -16.40
CA ALA A 4 -31.93 25.30 -15.03
C ALA A 4 -31.67 23.84 -14.61
N LEU A 5 -32.53 22.90 -15.02
CA LEU A 5 -32.38 21.47 -14.72
C LEU A 5 -31.17 20.90 -15.46
N VAL A 6 -30.95 21.31 -16.72
CA VAL A 6 -29.80 20.88 -17.51
C VAL A 6 -28.49 21.34 -16.88
N VAL A 7 -28.41 22.61 -16.48
CA VAL A 7 -27.23 23.17 -15.79
C VAL A 7 -26.95 22.45 -14.47
N ALA A 8 -27.98 22.21 -13.66
CA ALA A 8 -27.83 21.49 -12.39
C ALA A 8 -27.29 20.06 -12.58
N ILE A 9 -27.79 19.34 -13.59
CA ILE A 9 -27.30 17.99 -13.93
C ILE A 9 -25.85 18.05 -14.41
N SER A 10 -25.48 19.00 -15.27
CA SER A 10 -24.11 19.16 -15.74
C SER A 10 -23.13 19.44 -14.60
N ILE A 11 -23.48 20.31 -13.65
CA ILE A 11 -22.66 20.59 -12.47
C ILE A 11 -22.48 19.32 -11.63
N LEU A 12 -23.56 18.58 -11.38
CA LEU A 12 -23.51 17.33 -10.61
C LEU A 12 -22.59 16.29 -11.27
N VAL A 13 -22.68 16.12 -12.59
CA VAL A 13 -21.81 15.20 -13.35
C VAL A 13 -20.33 15.59 -13.21
N VAL A 14 -20.01 16.89 -13.33
CA VAL A 14 -18.64 17.38 -13.17
C VAL A 14 -18.12 17.14 -11.75
N LEU A 15 -18.93 17.37 -10.72
CA LEU A 15 -18.57 17.11 -9.33
C LEU A 15 -18.32 15.62 -9.07
N ILE A 16 -19.20 14.75 -9.57
CA ILE A 16 -19.01 13.29 -9.46
C ILE A 16 -17.72 12.86 -10.16
N ALA A 17 -17.48 13.34 -11.38
CA ALA A 17 -16.25 13.04 -12.11
C ALA A 17 -14.99 13.51 -11.35
N ALA A 18 -15.00 14.71 -10.80
CA ALA A 18 -13.90 15.25 -9.99
C ALA A 18 -13.62 14.39 -8.75
N VAL A 19 -14.67 13.94 -8.04
CA VAL A 19 -14.56 13.04 -6.88
C VAL A 19 -13.95 11.69 -7.30
N LEU A 20 -14.45 11.07 -8.37
CA LEU A 20 -13.94 9.78 -8.86
C LEU A 20 -12.47 9.87 -9.29
N LEU A 21 -12.08 10.95 -9.99
CA LEU A 21 -10.68 11.18 -10.38
C LEU A 21 -9.78 11.33 -9.16
N ARG A 22 -10.23 12.06 -8.13
CA ARG A 22 -9.49 12.22 -6.87
C ARG A 22 -9.33 10.89 -6.13
N MET A 23 -10.39 10.09 -6.04
CA MET A 23 -10.35 8.75 -5.44
C MET A 23 -9.37 7.84 -6.18
N LYS A 24 -9.39 7.83 -7.52
CA LYS A 24 -8.45 7.04 -8.34
C LYS A 24 -6.99 7.47 -8.11
N SER A 25 -6.73 8.77 -8.05
CA SER A 25 -5.39 9.30 -7.76
C SER A 25 -4.91 8.89 -6.37
N GLN A 26 -5.77 9.04 -5.35
CA GLN A 26 -5.46 8.63 -3.98
C GLN A 26 -5.20 7.13 -3.89
N ALA A 27 -6.02 6.31 -4.55
CA ALA A 27 -5.85 4.86 -4.62
C ALA A 27 -4.47 4.46 -5.20
N LYS A 28 -4.07 5.08 -6.33
CA LYS A 28 -2.76 4.87 -6.93
C LYS A 28 -1.62 5.23 -5.98
N ARG A 29 -1.77 6.34 -5.27
CA ARG A 29 -0.78 6.84 -4.32
C ARG A 29 -0.65 5.96 -3.08
N ILE A 30 -1.76 5.44 -2.54
CA ILE A 30 -1.75 4.44 -1.46
C ILE A 30 -1.08 3.14 -1.90
N ASN A 31 -1.34 2.68 -3.13
CA ASN A 31 -0.64 1.51 -3.67
C ASN A 31 0.86 1.76 -3.79
N GLY A 32 1.28 2.95 -4.24
CA GLY A 32 2.68 3.34 -4.25
C GLY A 32 3.30 3.36 -2.85
N TYR A 33 2.58 3.90 -1.87
CA TYR A 33 3.03 3.93 -0.47
C TYR A 33 3.22 2.51 0.04
N PHE A 34 2.23 1.63 -0.18
CA PHE A 34 2.30 0.22 0.20
C PHE A 34 3.52 -0.46 -0.42
N ARG A 35 3.71 -0.38 -1.75
CA ARG A 35 4.83 -1.03 -2.46
C ARG A 35 6.19 -0.55 -1.94
N ASN A 36 6.33 0.74 -1.67
CA ASN A 36 7.56 1.30 -1.14
C ASN A 36 7.83 0.85 0.30
N ALA A 37 6.79 0.79 1.14
CA ALA A 37 6.88 0.23 2.48
C ALA A 37 7.28 -1.24 2.47
N VAL A 38 6.67 -2.05 1.59
CA VAL A 38 7.04 -3.46 1.38
C VAL A 38 8.49 -3.57 0.97
N ARG A 39 8.94 -2.77 -0.02
CA ARG A 39 10.34 -2.77 -0.46
C ARG A 39 11.27 -2.51 0.73
N VAL A 40 11.05 -1.45 1.49
CA VAL A 40 11.91 -1.14 2.65
C VAL A 40 11.92 -2.30 3.64
N TYR A 41 10.74 -2.81 4.02
CA TYR A 41 10.65 -3.91 4.98
C TYR A 41 11.39 -5.16 4.51
N VAL A 42 11.15 -5.59 3.27
CA VAL A 42 11.71 -6.83 2.73
C VAL A 42 13.22 -6.73 2.55
N PHE A 43 13.75 -5.57 2.16
CA PHE A 43 15.20 -5.37 1.97
C PHE A 43 15.97 -5.11 3.28
N THR A 44 15.33 -4.55 4.31
CA THR A 44 16.03 -4.07 5.52
C THR A 44 15.59 -4.74 6.81
N GLY A 45 14.45 -5.43 6.83
CA GLY A 45 13.81 -5.93 8.03
C GLY A 45 13.14 -4.84 8.89
N ASP A 46 13.10 -3.58 8.43
CA ASP A 46 12.53 -2.44 9.17
C ASP A 46 11.06 -2.67 9.55
N GLN A 47 10.81 -2.84 10.85
CA GLN A 47 9.47 -3.10 11.38
C GLN A 47 8.54 -1.88 11.25
N ASP A 48 9.06 -0.66 11.23
CA ASP A 48 8.24 0.53 10.99
C ASP A 48 7.67 0.47 9.58
N ALA A 49 8.49 0.05 8.61
CA ALA A 49 8.06 -0.12 7.22
C ALA A 49 7.03 -1.27 7.08
N ARG A 50 7.18 -2.37 7.83
CA ARG A 50 6.15 -3.41 7.90
C ARG A 50 4.82 -2.85 8.40
N ILE A 51 4.84 -2.13 9.52
CA ILE A 51 3.64 -1.56 10.13
C ILE A 51 3.01 -0.51 9.21
N ALA A 52 3.82 0.27 8.50
CA ALA A 52 3.38 1.18 7.45
C ALA A 52 2.68 0.45 6.30
N ALA A 53 3.24 -0.67 5.82
CA ALA A 53 2.62 -1.49 4.78
C ALA A 53 1.26 -2.05 5.24
N VAL A 54 1.19 -2.59 6.46
CA VAL A 54 -0.08 -3.09 7.03
C VAL A 54 -1.11 -1.96 7.19
N ALA A 55 -0.69 -0.78 7.66
CA ALA A 55 -1.56 0.38 7.78
C ALA A 55 -2.10 0.84 6.41
N ALA A 56 -1.26 0.87 5.39
CA ALA A 56 -1.65 1.22 4.03
C ALA A 56 -2.64 0.21 3.44
N ALA A 57 -2.40 -1.08 3.65
CA ALA A 57 -3.35 -2.11 3.28
C ALA A 57 -4.69 -1.90 4.01
N LYS A 58 -4.67 -1.65 5.33
CA LYS A 58 -5.87 -1.42 6.15
C LYS A 58 -6.72 -0.26 5.68
N VAL A 59 -6.09 0.83 5.25
CA VAL A 59 -6.79 2.00 4.69
C VAL A 59 -7.36 1.72 3.29
N ALA A 60 -6.79 0.78 2.53
CA ALA A 60 -7.18 0.54 1.15
C ALA A 60 -8.53 -0.19 1.06
N ALA A 61 -9.29 0.11 0.00
CA ALA A 61 -10.54 -0.59 -0.29
C ALA A 61 -10.29 -2.08 -0.59
N ALA A 62 -11.29 -2.94 -0.39
CA ALA A 62 -11.15 -4.40 -0.53
C ALA A 62 -10.55 -4.83 -1.89
N VAL A 63 -10.96 -4.22 -2.99
CA VAL A 63 -10.41 -4.50 -4.33
C VAL A 63 -8.93 -4.11 -4.43
N GLN A 64 -8.53 -2.98 -3.84
CA GLN A 64 -7.12 -2.58 -3.81
C GLN A 64 -6.29 -3.55 -2.97
N ARG A 65 -6.82 -4.00 -1.83
CA ARG A 65 -6.14 -4.99 -0.97
C ARG A 65 -5.89 -6.30 -1.68
N LYS A 66 -6.86 -6.80 -2.45
CA LYS A 66 -6.66 -7.98 -3.31
C LYS A 66 -5.49 -7.78 -4.26
N SER A 67 -5.35 -6.60 -4.86
CA SER A 67 -4.20 -6.26 -5.70
C SER A 67 -2.89 -6.16 -4.92
N MET A 68 -2.92 -5.71 -3.67
CA MET A 68 -1.74 -5.65 -2.78
C MET A 68 -1.27 -7.06 -2.38
N VAL A 69 -2.19 -7.97 -2.07
CA VAL A 69 -1.91 -9.39 -1.83
C VAL A 69 -1.33 -10.04 -3.09
N ALA A 70 -1.97 -9.85 -4.24
CA ALA A 70 -1.46 -10.36 -5.52
C ALA A 70 -0.04 -9.85 -5.81
N TYR A 71 0.24 -8.57 -5.54
CA TYR A 71 1.59 -8.03 -5.67
C TYR A 71 2.64 -8.76 -4.81
N LEU A 72 2.31 -9.11 -3.56
CA LEU A 72 3.21 -9.89 -2.70
C LEU A 72 3.43 -11.31 -3.20
N HIS A 73 2.35 -11.93 -3.66
CA HIS A 73 2.38 -13.28 -4.22
C HIS A 73 3.25 -13.34 -5.49
N ASP A 74 3.01 -12.42 -6.43
CA ASP A 74 3.74 -12.33 -7.70
C ASP A 74 5.24 -12.09 -7.43
N MET A 75 5.56 -11.12 -6.56
CA MET A 75 6.95 -10.84 -6.17
C MET A 75 7.64 -12.06 -5.55
N SER A 76 6.96 -12.80 -4.68
CA SER A 76 7.52 -14.00 -4.05
C SER A 76 7.71 -15.14 -5.06
N SER A 77 6.76 -15.31 -5.98
CA SER A 77 6.82 -16.30 -7.06
C SER A 77 7.98 -16.04 -8.01
N ASP A 78 8.19 -14.78 -8.40
CA ASP A 78 9.29 -14.38 -9.28
C ASP A 78 10.65 -14.58 -8.61
N LEU A 79 10.78 -14.23 -7.33
CA LEU A 79 12.00 -14.47 -6.57
C LEU A 79 12.30 -15.96 -6.39
N LYS A 80 11.26 -16.79 -6.18
CA LYS A 80 11.41 -18.23 -6.07
C LYS A 80 11.96 -18.82 -7.38
N LYS A 81 11.32 -18.51 -8.52
CA LYS A 81 11.79 -18.96 -9.84
C LYS A 81 13.24 -18.54 -10.10
N LYS A 82 13.59 -17.29 -9.75
CA LYS A 82 14.95 -16.80 -9.91
C LYS A 82 15.95 -17.54 -9.02
N SER A 83 15.58 -17.86 -7.78
CA SER A 83 16.44 -18.62 -6.87
C SER A 83 16.67 -20.08 -7.29
N GLU A 84 15.75 -20.65 -8.07
CA GLU A 84 15.90 -21.98 -8.66
C GLU A 84 16.93 -21.98 -9.79
N SER A 85 17.06 -20.86 -10.53
CA SER A 85 18.08 -20.68 -11.58
C SER A 85 19.42 -20.12 -11.09
N GLU A 86 19.44 -19.38 -9.97
CA GLU A 86 20.62 -18.72 -9.39
C GLU A 86 20.77 -19.12 -7.91
N PRO A 87 21.39 -20.28 -7.60
CA PRO A 87 21.47 -20.80 -6.23
C PRO A 87 22.19 -19.87 -5.25
N GLU A 88 23.12 -19.05 -5.71
CA GLU A 88 23.80 -18.03 -4.92
C GLU A 88 22.84 -16.97 -4.36
N PHE A 89 21.70 -16.76 -5.03
CA PHE A 89 20.66 -15.83 -4.61
C PHE A 89 19.67 -16.47 -3.63
N LYS A 90 19.72 -17.80 -3.44
CA LYS A 90 18.69 -18.56 -2.71
C LYS A 90 18.46 -18.09 -1.28
N ILE A 91 19.53 -17.89 -0.51
CA ILE A 91 19.40 -17.45 0.89
C ILE A 91 18.71 -16.08 0.98
N LEU A 92 19.03 -15.18 0.04
CA LEU A 92 18.41 -13.86 0.01
C LEU A 92 16.95 -13.96 -0.44
N ALA A 93 16.67 -14.73 -1.50
CA ALA A 93 15.32 -14.98 -1.96
C ALA A 93 14.42 -15.58 -0.87
N ASP A 94 14.91 -16.58 -0.14
CA ASP A 94 14.15 -17.26 0.91
C ASP A 94 13.76 -16.28 2.04
N LYS A 95 14.67 -15.40 2.46
CA LYS A 95 14.38 -14.32 3.43
C LYS A 95 13.31 -13.36 2.91
N PHE A 96 13.39 -13.00 1.63
CA PHE A 96 12.44 -12.08 1.00
C PHE A 96 11.04 -12.70 0.93
N ILE A 97 10.97 -13.96 0.49
CA ILE A 97 9.74 -14.74 0.39
C ILE A 97 9.11 -14.91 1.78
N GLU A 98 9.90 -15.15 2.82
CA GLU A 98 9.42 -15.23 4.20
C GLU A 98 8.82 -13.90 4.66
N ALA A 99 9.52 -12.78 4.47
CA ALA A 99 9.03 -11.45 4.83
C ALA A 99 7.75 -11.08 4.07
N ALA A 100 7.70 -11.35 2.76
CA ALA A 100 6.52 -11.11 1.93
C ALA A 100 5.34 -12.00 2.36
N SER A 101 5.58 -13.28 2.67
CA SER A 101 4.55 -14.21 3.17
C SER A 101 3.99 -13.79 4.52
N GLN A 102 4.84 -13.26 5.42
CA GLN A 102 4.38 -12.72 6.69
C GLN A 102 3.49 -11.50 6.48
N LEU A 103 3.88 -10.59 5.59
CA LEU A 103 3.07 -9.42 5.27
C LEU A 103 1.77 -9.82 4.57
N GLU A 104 1.81 -10.82 3.69
CA GLU A 104 0.63 -11.38 3.04
C GLU A 104 -0.36 -11.88 4.08
N LYS A 105 0.10 -12.67 5.06
CA LYS A 105 -0.74 -13.10 6.20
C LYS A 105 -1.33 -11.91 6.96
N ASP A 106 -0.53 -10.89 7.25
CA ASP A 106 -0.98 -9.71 8.00
C ASP A 106 -2.07 -8.90 7.26
N ILE A 107 -2.08 -8.93 5.92
CA ILE A 107 -3.02 -8.16 5.10
C ILE A 107 -4.10 -9.00 4.42
N SER A 108 -3.93 -10.32 4.42
CA SER A 108 -4.90 -11.29 3.93
C SER A 108 -6.02 -11.43 4.95
N LEU A 109 -7.26 -11.33 4.47
CA LEU A 109 -8.48 -11.66 5.20
C LEU A 109 -8.69 -10.96 6.56
N LYS A 110 -9.39 -9.82 6.48
CA LYS A 110 -10.42 -9.38 7.44
C LYS A 110 -11.31 -8.35 6.74
N ASP A 111 -12.60 -8.34 7.05
CA ASP A 111 -13.38 -7.11 6.91
C ASP A 111 -12.94 -6.17 8.03
N TRP A 112 -11.89 -5.41 7.74
CA TRP A 112 -11.36 -4.45 8.70
C TRP A 112 -12.40 -3.38 8.97
N THR A 113 -12.72 -3.23 10.24
CA THR A 113 -13.58 -2.16 10.72
C THR A 113 -12.80 -0.85 10.73
N ILE A 114 -13.53 0.26 10.83
CA ILE A 114 -12.93 1.58 11.05
C ILE A 114 -12.06 1.58 12.33
N SER A 115 -12.42 0.77 13.33
CA SER A 115 -11.63 0.61 14.56
C SER A 115 -10.27 -0.05 14.27
N ASP A 116 -10.23 -1.13 13.48
CA ASP A 116 -8.96 -1.80 13.10
C ASP A 116 -8.02 -0.84 12.35
N ILE A 117 -8.58 0.05 11.52
CA ILE A 117 -7.82 1.08 10.78
C ILE A 117 -7.26 2.11 11.76
N ARG A 118 -8.09 2.60 12.69
CA ARG A 118 -7.67 3.59 13.68
C ARG A 118 -6.55 3.06 14.56
N GLU A 119 -6.71 1.86 15.11
CA GLU A 119 -5.71 1.20 15.94
C GLU A 119 -4.37 1.05 15.20
N GLN A 120 -4.41 0.62 13.93
CA GLN A 120 -3.18 0.47 13.15
C GLN A 120 -2.50 1.82 12.88
N LYS A 121 -3.27 2.87 12.60
CA LYS A 121 -2.74 4.22 12.38
C LYS A 121 -2.17 4.80 13.66
N GLU A 122 -2.79 4.54 14.81
CA GLU A 122 -2.28 4.93 16.11
C GLU A 122 -0.95 4.24 16.41
N LYS A 123 -0.88 2.92 16.21
CA LYS A 123 0.37 2.15 16.33
C LYS A 123 1.47 2.71 15.41
N LEU A 124 1.14 3.00 14.16
CA LEU A 124 2.10 3.62 13.22
C LEU A 124 2.52 5.00 13.69
N GLY A 125 1.59 5.82 14.22
CA GLY A 125 1.87 7.16 14.71
C GLY A 125 2.77 7.19 15.94
N GLN A 126 2.63 6.21 16.83
CA GLN A 126 3.49 6.08 18.01
C GLN A 126 4.92 5.67 17.65
N LEU A 127 5.08 4.81 16.65
CA LEU A 127 6.40 4.33 16.22
C LEU A 127 7.09 5.31 15.27
N ASN A 128 6.35 5.80 14.27
CA ASN A 128 6.88 6.62 13.21
C ASN A 128 5.83 7.64 12.72
N PRO A 129 5.78 8.82 13.39
CA PRO A 129 4.85 9.89 13.03
C PRO A 129 4.99 10.37 11.57
N GLU A 130 6.20 10.29 11.01
CA GLU A 130 6.46 10.70 9.62
C GLU A 130 5.77 9.75 8.64
N TYR A 131 5.87 8.44 8.84
CA TYR A 131 5.16 7.45 8.04
C TYR A 131 3.65 7.61 8.17
N LEU A 132 3.11 7.87 9.37
CA LEU A 132 1.68 8.16 9.52
C LEU A 132 1.26 9.42 8.74
N ASN A 133 2.02 10.50 8.84
CA ASN A 133 1.74 11.75 8.10
C ASN A 133 1.77 11.52 6.59
N ALA A 134 2.76 10.76 6.11
CA ALA A 134 2.87 10.38 4.71
C ALA A 134 1.70 9.50 4.27
N LEU A 135 1.29 8.50 5.07
CA LEU A 135 0.12 7.67 4.79
C LEU A 135 -1.16 8.50 4.68
N ASN A 136 -1.38 9.43 5.62
CA ASN A 136 -2.53 10.34 5.59
C ASN A 136 -2.58 11.21 4.33
N LYS A 137 -1.40 11.60 3.84
CA LYS A 137 -1.25 12.37 2.60
C LYS A 137 -1.18 11.48 1.36
N ALA A 138 -1.16 10.15 1.49
CA ALA A 138 -0.81 9.19 0.47
C ALA A 138 0.53 9.54 -0.24
N ASP A 139 1.57 9.91 0.50
CA ASP A 139 2.88 10.26 -0.04
C ASP A 139 3.84 9.05 -0.08
N PRO A 140 4.02 8.40 -1.24
CA PRO A 140 4.94 7.26 -1.34
C PRO A 140 6.42 7.66 -1.25
N SER A 141 6.75 8.94 -1.44
CA SER A 141 8.14 9.38 -1.54
C SER A 141 8.86 9.44 -0.19
N VAL A 142 8.14 9.31 0.93
CA VAL A 142 8.71 9.28 2.28
C VAL A 142 9.83 8.23 2.43
N PHE A 143 9.65 7.06 1.82
CA PHE A 143 10.63 5.98 1.89
C PHE A 143 11.89 6.30 1.09
N ALA A 144 11.74 6.93 -0.08
CA ALA A 144 12.88 7.33 -0.92
C ALA A 144 13.67 8.49 -0.28
N ARG A 145 13.01 9.39 0.45
CA ARG A 145 13.70 10.45 1.21
C ARG A 145 14.60 9.89 2.31
N LYS A 146 14.15 8.82 2.98
CA LYS A 146 14.89 8.19 4.09
C LYS A 146 15.92 7.17 3.64
N LEU A 147 15.64 6.44 2.56
CA LEU A 147 16.44 5.31 2.06
C LEU A 147 16.61 5.38 0.54
N SER A 148 17.23 6.46 0.06
CA SER A 148 17.37 6.75 -1.38
C SER A 148 18.05 5.63 -2.18
N HIS A 149 18.98 4.88 -1.59
CA HIS A 149 19.67 3.77 -2.25
C HIS A 149 18.76 2.57 -2.59
N LEU A 150 17.53 2.53 -2.08
CA LEU A 150 16.54 1.48 -2.38
C LEU A 150 15.55 1.87 -3.48
N PHE A 151 15.61 3.10 -4.02
CA PHE A 151 14.61 3.65 -4.94
C PHE A 151 15.23 4.22 -6.20
#